data_AF-A0A7K3YZG4-F1
#
_entry.id   AF-A0A7K3YZG4-F1
#
_cell.length_a   1.000
_cell.length_b   1.000
_cell.length_c   1.000
_cell.angle_alpha   90.00
_cell.angle_beta   90.00
_cell.angle_gamma   90.00
#
_symmetry.space_group_name_H-M   'P 1'
#
loop_
_entity.id
_entity.type
_entity.pdbx_description
1 polymer ?
#
loop_
_entity_poly.entity_id
_entity_poly.type
_entity_poly.pdbx_seq_one_letter_code
_entity_poly.pdbx_strand_id
1 'polypeptide(L)'
;MRSRTASGAAGKRPGIAIKKCWIYLGIRTDYMTTIIYYFTGTGNTLAAARMLADELGDTKLIPLRRTMYYGGHTPKADAVGIAFPVHFLDMPAIVRQFVFNILFDEESYIFGLATCGERPGGALFRLQELLDEKGYKLSAGFTLVMPETFIGPIDLMNDVSRREEKLAAAKARIPAIASAIRERRVSAPEGSNSTLWRLGGRFSRHLATCVYDTPSRLHATTACNRCRTCEKICPTRNITVEKEEVTFGDDCTQCYACIHWCPTSAIEIGGRTKGKARYHHPDVTLRDMLEQRGE
;
A
#
# COMPACT_ATOMS: atom_id res chain seq x y z
N MET A 1 42.49 -62.33 45.14
CA MET A 1 42.03 -62.90 43.86
C MET A 1 41.53 -61.76 42.97
N ARG A 2 41.84 -61.87 41.67
CA ARG A 2 41.38 -61.10 40.48
C ARG A 2 39.95 -60.54 40.64
N SER A 3 39.48 -59.45 40.02
CA SER A 3 39.91 -58.55 38.94
C SER A 3 38.79 -57.49 38.75
N ARG A 4 39.13 -56.29 38.24
CA ARG A 4 38.45 -55.46 37.19
C ARG A 4 36.91 -55.56 37.05
N THR A 5 36.12 -54.48 36.89
CA THR A 5 36.29 -53.28 36.03
C THR A 5 35.13 -52.28 36.21
N ALA A 6 35.44 -50.98 36.04
CA ALA A 6 34.71 -49.91 35.32
C ALA A 6 33.30 -49.47 35.82
N SER A 7 32.86 -48.20 35.75
CA SER A 7 33.45 -46.89 35.39
C SER A 7 32.36 -45.80 35.46
N GLY A 8 32.72 -44.56 35.83
CA GLY A 8 32.02 -43.31 35.46
C GLY A 8 30.87 -42.86 36.38
N ALA A 9 30.64 -41.58 36.70
CA ALA A 9 31.25 -40.33 36.24
C ALA A 9 30.86 -39.15 37.15
N ALA A 10 31.75 -38.16 37.17
CA ALA A 10 31.57 -36.71 37.31
C ALA A 10 30.72 -36.12 38.47
N GLY A 11 31.42 -35.41 39.36
CA GLY A 11 30.87 -34.63 40.45
C GLY A 11 30.25 -33.29 40.04
N LYS A 12 29.30 -32.84 40.87
CA LYS A 12 28.66 -31.53 40.84
C LYS A 12 29.50 -30.54 41.67
N ARG A 13 29.75 -29.34 41.14
CA ARG A 13 30.05 -28.13 41.93
C ARG A 13 29.02 -27.04 41.59
N PRO A 14 28.55 -26.25 42.56
CA PRO A 14 27.50 -25.26 42.33
C PRO A 14 28.06 -23.98 41.70
N GLY A 15 27.31 -23.42 40.76
CA GLY A 15 27.65 -22.23 39.99
C GLY A 15 27.53 -20.94 40.81
N ILE A 16 28.55 -20.09 40.66
CA ILE A 16 28.56 -18.69 41.11
C ILE A 16 27.71 -17.86 40.14
N ALA A 17 26.68 -17.20 40.65
CA ALA A 17 25.84 -16.29 39.88
C ALA A 17 26.59 -14.98 39.60
N ILE A 18 27.07 -14.82 38.37
CA ILE A 18 27.64 -13.54 37.90
C ILE A 18 26.47 -12.66 37.44
N LYS A 19 26.12 -11.65 38.24
CA LYS A 19 25.27 -10.54 37.82
C LYS A 19 26.01 -9.76 36.72
N LYS A 20 25.60 -9.90 35.46
CA LYS A 20 26.08 -9.04 34.37
C LYS A 20 25.46 -7.65 34.52
N CYS A 21 26.26 -6.73 35.02
CA CYS A 21 26.02 -5.29 34.96
C CYS A 21 26.22 -4.86 33.51
N TRP A 22 25.16 -4.48 32.81
CA TRP A 22 25.26 -3.89 31.47
C TRP A 22 25.64 -2.41 31.64
N ILE A 23 26.92 -2.12 31.47
CA ILE A 23 27.40 -0.75 31.31
C ILE A 23 26.86 -0.26 29.96
N TYR A 24 26.03 0.79 30.01
CA TYR A 24 25.54 1.54 28.86
C TYR A 24 26.73 2.17 28.11
N LEU A 25 27.30 1.43 27.17
CA LEU A 25 27.92 2.02 25.99
C LEU A 25 26.78 2.35 25.04
N GLY A 26 26.57 3.63 24.75
CA GLY A 26 25.56 4.13 23.83
C GLY A 26 25.83 3.65 22.40
N ILE A 27 25.49 2.40 22.13
CA ILE A 27 25.27 1.90 20.78
C ILE A 27 23.92 2.49 20.38
N ARG A 28 23.91 3.66 19.74
CA ARG A 28 22.85 3.95 18.78
C ARG A 28 22.96 2.82 17.76
N THR A 29 22.07 1.85 17.85
CA THR A 29 21.76 1.05 16.68
C THR A 29 21.25 2.05 15.65
N ASP A 30 22.02 2.29 14.58
CA ASP A 30 21.69 3.15 13.44
C ASP A 30 20.48 2.59 12.67
N TYR A 31 19.33 2.46 13.33
CA TYR A 31 18.09 2.12 12.68
C TYR A 31 17.59 3.37 11.97
N MET A 32 17.53 3.28 10.65
CA MET A 32 16.97 4.29 9.77
C MET A 32 15.48 4.47 10.10
N THR A 33 15.13 5.62 10.67
CA THR A 33 13.74 5.98 10.93
C THR A 33 13.00 6.17 9.62
N THR A 34 11.89 5.46 9.43
CA THR A 34 11.14 5.49 8.18
C THR A 34 9.69 5.86 8.41
N ILE A 35 9.11 6.67 7.52
CA ILE A 35 7.67 6.90 7.46
C ILE A 35 7.18 6.47 6.09
N ILE A 36 6.15 5.61 6.02
CA ILE A 36 5.52 5.23 4.76
C ILE A 36 4.08 5.73 4.78
N TYR A 37 3.81 6.71 3.92
CA TYR A 37 2.46 7.13 3.61
C TYR A 37 1.85 6.17 2.62
N TYR A 38 0.63 5.68 2.89
CA TYR A 38 -0.01 4.69 2.03
C TYR A 38 -1.44 5.02 1.66
N PHE A 39 -1.84 4.48 0.51
CA PHE A 39 -3.22 4.37 0.05
C PHE A 39 -3.45 2.98 -0.56
N THR A 40 -4.62 2.39 -0.36
CA THR A 40 -5.01 1.10 -0.91
C THR A 40 -6.51 0.99 -1.15
N GLY A 41 -6.91 0.23 -2.16
CA GLY A 41 -8.33 -0.09 -2.41
C GLY A 41 -8.74 -1.45 -1.83
N THR A 42 -7.92 -2.48 -2.06
CA THR A 42 -8.20 -3.88 -1.71
C THR A 42 -7.22 -4.45 -0.68
N GLY A 43 -6.25 -3.68 -0.22
CA GLY A 43 -5.26 -4.13 0.77
C GLY A 43 -3.89 -4.50 0.21
N ASN A 44 -3.74 -4.73 -1.11
CA ASN A 44 -2.45 -5.12 -1.71
C ASN A 44 -1.30 -4.18 -1.31
N THR A 45 -1.49 -2.87 -1.49
CA THR A 45 -0.49 -1.86 -1.15
C THR A 45 -0.21 -1.77 0.35
N LEU A 46 -1.23 -1.94 1.19
CA LEU A 46 -1.03 -1.93 2.64
C LEU A 46 -0.24 -3.16 3.10
N ALA A 47 -0.54 -4.34 2.55
CA ALA A 47 0.22 -5.55 2.82
C ALA A 47 1.69 -5.40 2.38
N ALA A 48 1.93 -4.84 1.19
CA ALA A 48 3.27 -4.53 0.72
C ALA A 48 4.01 -3.53 1.64
N ALA A 49 3.33 -2.47 2.08
CA ALA A 49 3.90 -1.49 2.99
C ALA A 49 4.22 -2.10 4.38
N ARG A 50 3.38 -3.02 4.89
CA ARG A 50 3.64 -3.78 6.13
C ARG A 50 4.88 -4.66 5.99
N MET A 51 4.96 -5.47 4.95
CA MET A 51 6.13 -6.32 4.72
C MET A 51 7.41 -5.48 4.60
N LEU A 52 7.35 -4.34 3.93
CA LEU A 52 8.50 -3.45 3.82
C LEU A 52 8.87 -2.80 5.16
N ALA A 53 7.88 -2.37 5.94
CA ALA A 53 8.09 -1.80 7.28
C ALA A 53 8.76 -2.82 8.21
N ASP A 54 8.32 -4.08 8.18
CA ASP A 54 8.91 -5.16 8.98
C ASP A 54 10.40 -5.38 8.64
N GLU A 55 10.78 -5.32 7.37
CA GLU A 55 12.18 -5.43 6.93
C GLU A 55 13.04 -4.18 7.19
N LEU A 56 12.42 -3.00 7.30
CA LEU A 56 13.10 -1.74 7.57
C LEU A 56 13.28 -1.45 9.07
N GLY A 57 12.44 -2.03 9.93
CA GLY A 57 12.51 -1.84 11.38
C GLY A 57 11.71 -0.63 11.84
N ASP A 58 12.37 0.42 12.34
CA ASP A 58 11.73 1.63 12.92
C ASP A 58 10.93 2.42 11.86
N THR A 59 9.76 1.89 11.50
CA THR A 59 8.93 2.34 10.40
C THR A 59 7.51 2.63 10.87
N LYS A 60 7.01 3.83 10.56
CA LYS A 60 5.62 4.22 10.81
C LYS A 60 4.82 4.16 9.51
N LEU A 61 3.72 3.42 9.52
CA LEU A 61 2.74 3.44 8.43
C LEU A 61 1.66 4.49 8.72
N ILE A 62 1.43 5.41 7.78
CA ILE A 62 0.46 6.48 7.94
C ILE A 62 -0.50 6.46 6.74
N PRO A 63 -1.82 6.29 6.95
CA PRO A 63 -2.78 6.54 5.88
C PRO A 63 -2.64 7.97 5.38
N LEU A 64 -2.48 8.17 4.07
CA LEU A 64 -2.23 9.50 3.52
C LEU A 64 -3.33 10.52 3.90
N ARG A 65 -4.57 10.05 4.14
CA ARG A 65 -5.72 10.89 4.53
C ARG A 65 -5.50 11.63 5.85
N ARG A 66 -4.68 11.11 6.77
CA ARG A 66 -4.35 11.79 8.03
C ARG A 66 -3.49 13.04 7.83
N THR A 67 -2.86 13.17 6.67
CA THR A 67 -1.90 14.23 6.33
C THR A 67 -2.23 14.93 5.01
N MET A 68 -3.50 14.85 4.58
CA MET A 68 -3.97 15.41 3.30
C MET A 68 -4.36 16.89 3.34
N TYR A 69 -4.03 17.62 4.41
CA TYR A 69 -4.26 19.06 4.50
C TYR A 69 -3.12 19.86 3.85
N TYR A 70 -3.42 21.04 3.33
CA TYR A 70 -2.43 21.90 2.67
C TYR A 70 -1.36 22.35 3.68
N GLY A 71 -0.08 22.22 3.31
CA GLY A 71 1.03 22.54 4.20
C GLY A 71 1.28 21.51 5.31
N GLY A 72 0.75 20.29 5.16
CA GLY A 72 1.15 19.18 6.03
C GLY A 72 2.64 18.92 5.91
N HIS A 73 3.35 18.78 7.03
CA HIS A 73 4.78 18.47 7.05
C HIS A 73 4.99 17.03 7.47
N THR A 74 5.91 16.35 6.79
CA THR A 74 6.41 15.06 7.28
C THR A 74 7.13 15.27 8.60
N PRO A 75 6.88 14.44 9.64
CA PRO A 75 7.80 14.38 10.77
C PRO A 75 9.21 14.05 10.29
N LYS A 76 10.24 14.52 11.01
CA LYS A 76 11.63 14.20 10.68
C LYS A 76 11.82 12.67 10.68
N ALA A 77 12.32 12.15 9.57
CA ALA A 77 12.63 10.74 9.36
C ALA A 77 13.81 10.63 8.39
N ASP A 78 14.58 9.55 8.49
CA ASP A 78 15.70 9.30 7.58
C ASP A 78 15.22 8.96 6.16
N ALA A 79 14.07 8.28 6.06
CA ALA A 79 13.43 7.92 4.81
C ALA A 79 11.91 8.15 4.85
N VAL A 80 11.37 8.61 3.72
CA VAL A 80 9.93 8.81 3.53
C VAL A 80 9.46 8.08 2.28
N GLY A 81 8.56 7.11 2.47
CA GLY A 81 7.94 6.31 1.43
C GLY A 81 6.54 6.79 1.05
N ILE A 82 6.19 6.68 -0.23
CA ILE A 82 4.84 6.91 -0.75
C ILE A 82 4.38 5.64 -1.45
N ALA A 83 3.49 4.89 -0.79
CA ALA A 83 3.00 3.60 -1.26
C ALA A 83 1.56 3.72 -1.83
N PHE A 84 1.35 3.28 -3.07
CA PHE A 84 0.04 3.41 -3.72
C PHE A 84 -0.23 2.34 -4.79
N PRO A 85 -1.50 2.00 -5.08
CA PRO A 85 -1.85 1.19 -6.23
C PRO A 85 -1.77 2.00 -7.51
N VAL A 86 -1.37 1.36 -8.62
CA VAL A 86 -1.44 1.94 -9.96
C VAL A 86 -2.88 1.84 -10.46
N HIS A 87 -3.50 2.96 -10.77
CA HIS A 87 -4.81 3.04 -11.40
C HIS A 87 -4.65 3.60 -12.82
N PHE A 88 -5.10 2.86 -13.83
CA PHE A 88 -5.06 3.30 -15.24
C PHE A 88 -3.65 3.70 -15.71
N LEU A 89 -2.64 2.90 -15.34
CA LEU A 89 -1.21 3.13 -15.67
C LEU A 89 -0.60 4.41 -15.07
N ASP A 90 -1.29 5.01 -14.11
CA ASP A 90 -0.89 6.23 -13.39
C ASP A 90 -1.20 6.08 -11.89
N MET A 91 -0.85 7.07 -11.08
CA MET A 91 -1.22 7.10 -9.67
C MET A 91 -2.67 7.57 -9.46
N PRO A 92 -3.33 7.19 -8.35
CA PRO A 92 -4.68 7.64 -8.02
C PRO A 92 -4.75 9.15 -7.78
N ALA A 93 -5.92 9.76 -8.02
CA ALA A 93 -6.12 11.21 -7.83
C ALA A 93 -5.86 11.65 -6.39
N ILE A 94 -6.33 10.86 -5.42
CA ILE A 94 -6.11 11.10 -3.99
C ILE A 94 -4.61 11.13 -3.62
N VAL A 95 -3.79 10.31 -4.29
CA VAL A 95 -2.33 10.28 -4.08
C VAL A 95 -1.68 11.51 -4.70
N ARG A 96 -2.08 11.91 -5.92
CA ARG A 96 -1.59 13.18 -6.51
C ARG A 96 -1.87 14.37 -5.61
N GLN A 97 -3.09 14.47 -5.09
CA GLN A 97 -3.48 15.55 -4.20
C GLN A 97 -2.67 15.54 -2.91
N PHE A 98 -2.43 14.36 -2.33
CA PHE A 98 -1.55 14.21 -1.18
C PHE A 98 -0.12 14.71 -1.46
N VAL A 99 0.51 14.24 -2.55
CA VAL A 99 1.87 14.64 -2.94
C VAL A 99 1.94 16.15 -3.18
N PHE A 100 0.92 16.73 -3.80
CA PHE A 100 0.82 18.18 -4.01
C PHE A 100 0.80 18.94 -2.68
N ASN A 101 0.06 18.46 -1.68
CA ASN A 101 -0.14 19.15 -0.40
C ASN A 101 1.02 19.00 0.60
N ILE A 102 1.70 17.86 0.64
CA ILE A 102 2.67 17.53 1.70
C ILE A 102 4.06 18.12 1.46
N LEU A 103 4.69 18.69 2.49
CA LEU A 103 6.07 19.16 2.48
C LEU A 103 6.98 18.13 3.16
N PHE A 104 8.11 17.83 2.52
CA PHE A 104 9.11 16.89 3.02
C PHE A 104 10.26 17.64 3.69
N ASP A 105 10.91 16.98 4.64
CA ASP A 105 12.20 17.40 5.19
C ASP A 105 13.30 17.23 4.13
N GLU A 106 14.17 18.23 3.99
CA GLU A 106 15.18 18.29 2.91
C GLU A 106 16.23 17.15 2.98
N GLU A 107 16.46 16.58 4.15
CA GLU A 107 17.46 15.52 4.37
C GLU A 107 16.89 14.11 4.15
N SER A 108 15.57 14.00 3.96
CA SER A 108 14.86 12.72 3.86
C SER A 108 15.16 12.00 2.54
N TYR A 109 15.44 10.70 2.63
CA TYR A 109 15.46 9.82 1.46
C TYR A 109 14.03 9.51 1.02
N ILE A 110 13.57 10.13 -0.08
CA ILE A 110 12.21 9.94 -0.59
C ILE A 110 12.15 8.77 -1.57
N PHE A 111 11.23 7.82 -1.35
CA PHE A 111 11.01 6.70 -2.26
C PHE A 111 9.53 6.44 -2.57
N GLY A 112 9.28 5.79 -3.71
CA GLY A 112 7.93 5.35 -4.12
C GLY A 112 7.80 3.82 -4.10
N LEU A 113 6.62 3.32 -3.71
CA LEU A 113 6.27 1.91 -3.80
C LEU A 113 4.92 1.75 -4.50
N ALA A 114 4.94 1.30 -5.75
CA ALA A 114 3.73 1.12 -6.56
C ALA A 114 3.32 -0.36 -6.62
N THR A 115 2.05 -0.67 -6.36
CA THR A 115 1.50 -2.03 -6.62
C THR A 115 0.65 -2.03 -7.89
N CYS A 116 0.80 -3.01 -8.78
CA CYS A 116 0.04 -3.10 -10.02
C CYS A 116 -0.37 -4.54 -10.37
N GLY A 117 -1.43 -4.71 -11.16
CA GLY A 117 -1.87 -6.03 -11.62
C GLY A 117 -0.91 -6.70 -12.60
N GLU A 118 -0.26 -5.90 -13.46
CA GLU A 118 0.67 -6.39 -14.50
C GLU A 118 1.89 -5.49 -14.65
N ARG A 119 1.68 -4.20 -14.96
CA ARG A 119 2.75 -3.22 -15.19
C ARG A 119 2.45 -1.89 -14.52
N PRO A 120 3.46 -1.15 -14.03
CA PRO A 120 3.26 0.10 -13.30
C PRO A 120 3.00 1.31 -14.20
N GLY A 121 3.19 1.17 -15.51
CA GLY A 121 3.03 2.27 -16.46
C GLY A 121 3.98 3.44 -16.16
N GLY A 122 3.43 4.65 -16.15
CA GLY A 122 4.16 5.89 -15.85
C GLY A 122 3.98 6.38 -14.41
N ALA A 123 3.35 5.61 -13.52
CA ALA A 123 2.89 6.08 -12.22
C ALA A 123 4.02 6.60 -11.30
N LEU A 124 5.16 5.90 -11.25
CA LEU A 124 6.32 6.34 -10.45
C LEU A 124 7.07 7.51 -11.11
N PHE A 125 7.07 7.62 -12.43
CA PHE A 125 7.59 8.80 -13.13
C PHE A 125 6.70 10.03 -12.90
N ARG A 126 5.38 9.86 -12.86
CA ARG A 126 4.45 10.92 -12.45
C ARG A 126 4.72 11.38 -11.02
N LEU A 127 5.10 10.47 -10.11
CA LEU A 127 5.50 10.83 -8.75
C LEU A 127 6.79 11.66 -8.77
N GLN A 128 7.78 11.24 -9.54
CA GLN A 128 9.02 12.00 -9.72
C GLN A 128 8.71 13.42 -10.23
N GLU A 129 7.92 13.56 -11.29
CA GLU A 129 7.53 14.88 -11.84
C GLU A 129 6.90 15.80 -10.79
N LEU A 130 5.96 15.29 -9.98
CA LEU A 130 5.28 16.09 -8.96
C LEU A 130 6.21 16.50 -7.81
N LEU A 131 7.21 15.67 -7.49
CA LEU A 131 8.22 16.01 -6.50
C LEU A 131 9.21 17.03 -7.06
N ASP A 132 9.65 16.86 -8.30
CA ASP A 132 10.57 17.78 -8.99
C ASP A 132 9.94 19.18 -9.13
N GLU A 133 8.65 19.26 -9.47
CA GLU A 133 7.87 20.52 -9.50
C GLU A 133 7.87 21.27 -8.15
N LYS A 134 8.09 20.54 -7.05
CA LYS A 134 8.15 21.07 -5.69
C LYS A 134 9.58 21.25 -5.17
N GLY A 135 10.60 20.97 -5.98
CA GLY A 135 12.00 21.03 -5.58
C GLY A 135 12.48 19.84 -4.75
N TYR A 136 11.70 18.76 -4.65
CA TYR A 136 12.08 17.52 -4.00
C TYR A 136 12.58 16.49 -5.00
N LYS A 137 13.44 15.57 -4.56
CA LYS A 137 13.96 14.50 -5.42
C LYS A 137 13.40 13.14 -5.01
N LEU A 138 12.76 12.45 -5.95
CA LEU A 138 12.49 11.02 -5.80
C LEU A 138 13.81 10.25 -5.93
N SER A 139 14.25 9.59 -4.85
CA SER A 139 15.53 8.87 -4.83
C SER A 139 15.44 7.49 -5.49
N ALA A 140 14.33 6.77 -5.29
CA ALA A 140 14.04 5.51 -5.97
C ALA A 140 12.53 5.25 -6.07
N GLY A 141 12.12 4.45 -7.04
CA GLY A 141 10.73 4.03 -7.22
C GLY A 141 10.64 2.54 -7.53
N PHE A 142 9.96 1.78 -6.68
CA PHE A 142 9.86 0.32 -6.76
C PHE A 142 8.45 -0.13 -7.11
N THR A 143 8.34 -1.21 -7.88
CA THR A 143 7.05 -1.81 -8.24
C THR A 143 6.84 -3.18 -7.60
N LEU A 144 5.60 -3.56 -7.30
CA LEU A 144 5.23 -4.93 -6.97
C LEU A 144 4.05 -5.36 -7.83
N VAL A 145 4.22 -6.44 -8.57
CA VAL A 145 3.11 -7.06 -9.31
C VAL A 145 2.31 -7.90 -8.31
N MET A 146 1.04 -7.57 -8.14
CA MET A 146 0.13 -8.18 -7.18
C MET A 146 -1.19 -8.56 -7.87
N PRO A 147 -2.09 -9.33 -7.24
CA PRO A 147 -3.39 -9.67 -7.83
C PRO A 147 -4.15 -8.45 -8.36
N GLU A 148 -4.72 -8.58 -9.55
CA GLU A 148 -5.49 -7.51 -10.20
C GLU A 148 -6.78 -7.21 -9.42
N THR A 149 -7.13 -5.93 -9.36
CA THR A 149 -8.25 -5.40 -8.58
C THR A 149 -9.24 -4.62 -9.46
N PHE A 150 -8.95 -4.48 -10.76
CA PHE A 150 -9.84 -3.81 -11.69
C PHE A 150 -11.07 -4.67 -12.00
N ILE A 151 -12.17 -4.34 -11.33
CA ILE A 151 -13.48 -4.98 -11.51
C ILE A 151 -14.40 -4.20 -12.47
N GLY A 152 -13.87 -3.29 -13.29
CA GLY A 152 -14.67 -2.42 -14.16
C GLY A 152 -15.40 -3.15 -15.32
N PRO A 153 -15.65 -2.49 -16.46
CA PRO A 153 -16.34 -3.11 -17.60
C PRO A 153 -15.67 -4.39 -18.10
N ILE A 154 -14.34 -4.42 -18.05
CA ILE A 154 -13.52 -5.59 -18.36
C ILE A 154 -13.13 -6.25 -17.04
N ASP A 155 -13.42 -7.54 -16.89
CA ASP A 155 -12.94 -8.30 -15.74
C ASP A 155 -11.50 -8.75 -15.96
N LEU A 156 -10.56 -8.03 -15.37
CA LEU A 156 -9.13 -8.37 -15.41
C LEU A 156 -8.72 -9.25 -14.21
N MET A 157 -9.65 -9.58 -13.31
CA MET A 157 -9.37 -10.34 -12.09
C MET A 157 -9.51 -11.86 -12.28
N ASN A 158 -9.76 -12.31 -13.51
CA ASN A 158 -9.96 -13.71 -13.88
C ASN A 158 -8.69 -14.58 -13.77
N ASP A 159 -7.52 -13.98 -13.54
CA ASP A 159 -6.27 -14.68 -13.30
C ASP A 159 -6.15 -15.17 -11.84
N VAL A 160 -7.17 -15.91 -11.38
CA VAL A 160 -7.27 -16.37 -9.98
C VAL A 160 -6.14 -17.36 -9.65
N SER A 161 -5.75 -18.20 -10.61
CA SER A 161 -4.69 -19.20 -10.44
C SER A 161 -3.31 -18.60 -10.16
N ARG A 162 -3.04 -17.38 -10.64
CA ARG A 162 -1.75 -16.70 -10.45
C ARG A 162 -1.71 -15.77 -9.25
N ARG A 163 -2.79 -15.69 -8.45
CA ARG A 163 -2.83 -14.79 -7.28
C ARG A 163 -1.74 -15.13 -6.27
N GLU A 164 -1.66 -16.39 -5.85
CA GLU A 164 -0.66 -16.84 -4.88
C GLU A 164 0.77 -16.68 -5.42
N GLU A 165 0.98 -16.95 -6.71
CA GLU A 165 2.27 -16.72 -7.38
C GLU A 165 2.68 -15.25 -7.30
N LYS A 166 1.78 -14.32 -7.65
CA LYS A 166 2.02 -12.87 -7.59
C LYS A 166 2.29 -12.40 -6.16
N LEU A 167 1.52 -12.89 -5.18
CA LEU A 167 1.73 -12.57 -3.77
C LEU A 167 3.09 -13.08 -3.26
N ALA A 168 3.46 -14.31 -3.60
CA ALA A 168 4.74 -14.89 -3.24
C ALA A 168 5.93 -14.15 -3.89
N ALA A 169 5.81 -13.80 -5.17
CA ALA A 169 6.82 -13.02 -5.88
C ALA A 169 6.98 -11.61 -5.30
N ALA A 170 5.86 -10.94 -4.96
CA ALA A 170 5.89 -9.65 -4.30
C ALA A 170 6.60 -9.73 -2.95
N LYS A 171 6.27 -10.72 -2.11
CA LYS A 171 6.92 -10.98 -0.83
C LYS A 171 8.42 -11.24 -0.97
N ALA A 172 8.82 -12.09 -1.94
CA ALA A 172 10.23 -12.42 -2.19
C ALA A 172 11.07 -11.21 -2.64
N ARG A 173 10.42 -10.19 -3.20
CA ARG A 173 11.07 -8.95 -3.66
C ARG A 173 11.34 -7.94 -2.54
N ILE A 174 10.58 -7.98 -1.45
CA ILE A 174 10.64 -6.98 -0.36
C ILE A 174 12.06 -6.82 0.24
N PRO A 175 12.82 -7.89 0.54
CA PRO A 175 14.16 -7.73 1.13
C PRO A 175 15.13 -6.93 0.26
N ALA A 176 15.06 -7.09 -1.07
CA ALA A 176 15.90 -6.35 -2.00
C ALA A 176 15.54 -4.85 -2.03
N ILE A 177 14.24 -4.53 -1.96
CA ILE A 177 13.74 -3.15 -1.84
C ILE A 177 14.23 -2.53 -0.52
N ALA A 178 14.05 -3.25 0.59
CA ALA A 178 14.49 -2.80 1.91
C ALA A 178 16.00 -2.51 1.96
N SER A 179 16.83 -3.38 1.36
CA SER A 179 18.28 -3.15 1.27
C SER A 179 18.61 -1.89 0.47
N ALA A 180 17.95 -1.68 -0.66
CA ALA A 180 18.18 -0.49 -1.49
C ALA A 180 17.84 0.81 -0.75
N ILE A 181 16.76 0.82 0.04
CA ILE A 181 16.36 1.97 0.86
C ILE A 181 17.35 2.19 2.01
N ARG A 182 17.74 1.13 2.74
CA ARG A 182 18.74 1.22 3.83
C ARG A 182 20.07 1.79 3.36
N GLU A 183 20.49 1.42 2.16
CA GLU A 183 21.72 1.91 1.52
C GLU A 183 21.54 3.27 0.83
N ARG A 184 20.35 3.89 0.93
CA ARG A 184 19.98 5.14 0.27
C ARG A 184 20.34 5.15 -1.24
N ARG A 185 20.16 4.00 -1.91
CA ARG A 185 20.49 3.87 -3.34
C ARG A 185 19.63 4.82 -4.16
N VAL A 186 20.26 5.53 -5.09
CA VAL A 186 19.55 6.37 -6.06
C VAL A 186 19.41 5.61 -7.37
N SER A 187 18.18 5.44 -7.84
CA SER A 187 17.90 4.75 -9.10
C SER A 187 16.75 5.42 -9.85
N ALA A 188 16.74 5.24 -11.17
CA ALA A 188 15.57 5.62 -11.95
C ALA A 188 14.31 4.88 -11.43
N PRO A 189 13.13 5.52 -11.44
CA PRO A 189 11.89 4.84 -11.11
C PRO A 189 11.64 3.64 -12.02
N GLU A 190 11.14 2.55 -11.44
CA GLU A 190 10.68 1.42 -12.22
C GLU A 190 9.42 1.76 -13.04
N GLY A 191 9.30 1.14 -14.21
CA GLY A 191 8.24 1.41 -15.18
C GLY A 191 8.79 2.03 -16.45
N SER A 192 8.03 2.92 -17.08
CA SER A 192 8.47 3.57 -18.31
C SER A 192 8.22 5.07 -18.30
N ASN A 193 9.27 5.83 -18.65
CA ASN A 193 9.21 7.27 -18.86
C ASN A 193 8.88 7.66 -20.31
N SER A 194 8.48 6.71 -21.16
CA SER A 194 8.22 7.04 -22.56
C SER A 194 7.01 7.96 -22.69
N THR A 195 7.06 8.90 -23.63
CA THR A 195 5.94 9.79 -23.94
C THR A 195 4.67 9.00 -24.25
N LEU A 196 4.79 7.81 -24.85
CA LEU A 196 3.66 6.91 -25.09
C LEU A 196 2.97 6.48 -23.79
N TRP A 197 3.71 6.10 -22.75
CA TRP A 197 3.10 5.69 -21.47
C TRP A 197 2.60 6.88 -20.66
N ARG A 198 3.27 8.03 -20.72
CA ARG A 198 2.80 9.28 -20.08
C ARG A 198 1.49 9.77 -20.70
N LEU A 199 1.42 9.83 -22.03
CA LEU A 199 0.19 10.17 -22.77
C LEU A 199 -0.85 9.06 -22.64
N GLY A 200 -0.43 7.80 -22.69
CA GLY A 200 -1.28 6.62 -22.53
C GLY A 200 -1.96 6.56 -21.17
N GLY A 201 -1.27 6.90 -20.07
CA GLY A 201 -1.86 7.01 -18.74
C GLY A 201 -2.86 8.17 -18.65
N ARG A 202 -2.52 9.34 -19.21
CA ARG A 202 -3.47 10.48 -19.29
C ARG A 202 -4.72 10.14 -20.11
N PHE A 203 -4.54 9.47 -21.24
CA PHE A 203 -5.62 9.02 -22.12
C PHE A 203 -6.44 7.90 -21.49
N SER A 204 -5.80 6.89 -20.88
CA SER A 204 -6.48 5.79 -20.19
C SER A 204 -7.28 6.30 -19.00
N ARG A 205 -6.74 7.25 -18.22
CA ARG A 205 -7.50 7.97 -17.19
C ARG A 205 -8.67 8.73 -17.78
N HIS A 206 -8.48 9.47 -18.88
CA HIS A 206 -9.56 10.19 -19.55
C HIS A 206 -10.66 9.25 -20.06
N LEU A 207 -10.30 8.12 -20.67
CA LEU A 207 -11.24 7.07 -21.06
C LEU A 207 -11.95 6.49 -19.82
N ALA A 208 -11.23 6.24 -18.74
CA ALA A 208 -11.83 5.72 -17.51
C ALA A 208 -12.81 6.68 -16.85
N THR A 209 -12.51 7.99 -16.86
CA THR A 209 -13.39 9.01 -16.29
C THR A 209 -14.54 9.37 -17.22
N CYS A 210 -14.30 9.52 -18.53
CA CYS A 210 -15.28 10.07 -19.47
C CYS A 210 -16.03 8.99 -20.27
N VAL A 211 -15.40 7.86 -20.58
CA VAL A 211 -16.02 6.79 -21.39
C VAL A 211 -16.62 5.70 -20.52
N TYR A 212 -15.93 5.30 -19.44
CA TYR A 212 -16.50 4.31 -18.52
C TYR A 212 -17.49 4.92 -17.53
N ASP A 213 -17.32 6.21 -17.21
CA ASP A 213 -18.17 7.00 -16.31
C ASP A 213 -18.59 6.20 -15.08
N THR A 214 -17.58 5.57 -14.47
CA THR A 214 -17.79 4.67 -13.35
C THR A 214 -18.52 5.33 -12.18
N PRO A 215 -18.18 6.58 -11.78
CA PRO A 215 -18.85 7.24 -10.66
C PRO A 215 -20.36 7.37 -10.84
N SER A 216 -20.84 7.80 -12.01
CA SER A 216 -22.29 7.98 -12.27
C SER A 216 -23.07 6.65 -12.32
N ARG A 217 -22.37 5.54 -12.55
CA ARG A 217 -22.95 4.20 -12.67
C ARG A 217 -22.93 3.40 -11.38
N LEU A 218 -22.22 3.89 -10.34
CA LEU A 218 -22.20 3.24 -9.03
C LEU A 218 -23.58 3.30 -8.40
N HIS A 219 -24.07 2.14 -7.97
CA HIS A 219 -25.34 2.05 -7.25
C HIS A 219 -25.33 0.85 -6.30
N ALA A 220 -26.18 0.91 -5.28
CA ALA A 220 -26.48 -0.24 -4.43
C ALA A 220 -27.67 -1.03 -5.03
N THR A 221 -27.53 -2.35 -5.10
CA THR A 221 -28.60 -3.26 -5.52
C THR A 221 -29.54 -3.59 -4.36
N THR A 222 -30.61 -4.34 -4.65
CA THR A 222 -31.56 -4.85 -3.64
C THR A 222 -30.92 -5.77 -2.60
N ALA A 223 -29.72 -6.30 -2.85
CA ALA A 223 -28.95 -7.06 -1.86
C ALA A 223 -28.33 -6.18 -0.76
N CYS A 224 -28.44 -4.85 -0.86
CA CYS A 224 -27.90 -3.93 0.13
C CYS A 224 -28.70 -3.99 1.43
N ASN A 225 -28.04 -4.35 2.52
CA ASN A 225 -28.62 -4.32 3.87
C ASN A 225 -28.31 -3.02 4.63
N ARG A 226 -27.79 -2.00 3.94
CA ARG A 226 -27.43 -0.68 4.50
C ARG A 226 -26.51 -0.74 5.72
N CYS A 227 -25.60 -1.73 5.77
CA CYS A 227 -24.61 -1.88 6.85
C CYS A 227 -23.58 -0.73 6.97
N ARG A 228 -23.57 0.22 6.04
CA ARG A 228 -22.70 1.41 6.00
C ARG A 228 -21.21 1.13 5.81
N THR A 229 -20.81 -0.11 5.52
CA THR A 229 -19.40 -0.47 5.26
C THR A 229 -18.79 0.40 4.16
N CYS A 230 -19.49 0.57 3.03
CA CYS A 230 -19.01 1.36 1.89
C CYS A 230 -18.79 2.84 2.23
N GLU A 231 -19.70 3.46 2.99
CA GLU A 231 -19.58 4.83 3.49
C GLU A 231 -18.36 4.95 4.43
N LYS A 232 -18.23 4.03 5.39
CA LYS A 232 -17.20 4.09 6.42
C LYS A 232 -15.78 3.84 5.91
N ILE A 233 -15.60 3.13 4.80
CA ILE A 233 -14.27 2.90 4.20
C ILE A 233 -13.97 3.84 3.03
N CYS A 234 -14.95 4.64 2.58
CA CYS A 234 -14.75 5.51 1.43
C CYS A 234 -13.72 6.60 1.78
N PRO A 235 -12.53 6.58 1.16
CA PRO A 235 -11.46 7.48 1.54
C PRO A 235 -11.77 8.94 1.18
N THR A 236 -12.67 9.18 0.23
CA THR A 236 -13.11 10.53 -0.18
C THR A 236 -14.45 10.93 0.42
N ARG A 237 -15.06 10.10 1.27
CA ARG A 237 -16.41 10.33 1.84
C ARG A 237 -17.49 10.55 0.75
N ASN A 238 -17.32 9.87 -0.38
CA ASN A 238 -18.18 9.99 -1.55
C ASN A 238 -19.51 9.21 -1.46
N ILE A 239 -19.74 8.47 -0.38
CA ILE A 239 -20.89 7.56 -0.26
C ILE A 239 -21.63 7.90 1.02
N THR A 240 -22.94 8.13 0.91
CA THR A 240 -23.84 8.35 2.05
C THR A 240 -24.86 7.23 2.10
N VAL A 241 -25.04 6.62 3.28
CA VAL A 241 -26.05 5.58 3.48
C VAL A 241 -27.15 6.12 4.40
N GLU A 242 -28.31 6.39 3.80
CA GLU A 242 -29.51 6.83 4.49
C GLU A 242 -30.50 5.67 4.69
N LYS A 243 -31.61 5.95 5.39
CA LYS A 243 -32.64 4.93 5.69
C LYS A 243 -33.22 4.27 4.44
N GLU A 244 -33.37 5.03 3.36
CA GLU A 244 -34.08 4.59 2.15
C GLU A 244 -33.15 4.36 0.95
N GLU A 245 -31.99 5.01 0.90
CA GLU A 245 -31.10 4.97 -0.26
C GLU A 245 -29.61 5.00 0.09
N VAL A 246 -28.78 4.63 -0.89
CA VAL A 246 -27.33 4.80 -0.86
C VAL A 246 -26.97 5.71 -2.02
N THR A 247 -26.42 6.88 -1.72
CA THR A 247 -26.05 7.88 -2.72
C THR A 247 -24.54 7.91 -2.92
N PHE A 248 -24.12 8.19 -4.16
CA PHE A 248 -22.73 8.32 -4.56
C PHE A 248 -22.53 9.72 -5.13
N GLY A 249 -21.59 10.49 -4.57
CA GLY A 249 -21.22 11.82 -5.06
C GLY A 249 -20.21 11.77 -6.21
N ASP A 250 -19.60 12.93 -6.47
CA ASP A 250 -18.71 13.14 -7.62
C ASP A 250 -17.20 13.03 -7.30
N ASP A 251 -16.81 12.89 -6.04
CA ASP A 251 -15.41 12.79 -5.58
C ASP A 251 -14.93 11.32 -5.50
N CYS A 252 -15.29 10.50 -6.48
CA CYS A 252 -14.88 9.09 -6.51
C CYS A 252 -13.44 8.94 -7.05
N THR A 253 -12.51 8.46 -6.21
CA THR A 253 -11.13 8.14 -6.64
C THR A 253 -10.97 6.79 -7.38
N GLN A 254 -12.07 6.09 -7.67
CA GLN A 254 -12.10 4.81 -8.40
C GLN A 254 -11.18 3.72 -7.84
N CYS A 255 -11.10 3.61 -6.50
CA CYS A 255 -10.32 2.55 -5.83
C CYS A 255 -11.07 1.23 -5.66
N TYR A 256 -12.36 1.21 -5.98
CA TYR A 256 -13.26 0.05 -5.87
C TYR A 256 -13.38 -0.57 -4.48
N ALA A 257 -12.90 0.08 -3.42
CA ALA A 257 -13.01 -0.43 -2.05
C ALA A 257 -14.48 -0.72 -1.67
N CYS A 258 -15.40 0.17 -2.03
CA CYS A 258 -16.83 -0.03 -1.77
C CYS A 258 -17.43 -1.29 -2.43
N ILE A 259 -16.89 -1.73 -3.57
CA ILE A 259 -17.32 -2.93 -4.28
C ILE A 259 -16.70 -4.17 -3.64
N HIS A 260 -15.38 -4.15 -3.42
CA HIS A 260 -14.63 -5.30 -2.94
C HIS A 260 -14.91 -5.66 -1.48
N TRP A 261 -15.19 -4.66 -0.65
CA TRP A 261 -15.42 -4.84 0.79
C TRP A 261 -16.90 -4.83 1.18
N CYS A 262 -17.83 -4.81 0.21
CA CYS A 262 -19.25 -4.91 0.52
C CYS A 262 -19.57 -6.34 0.97
N PRO A 263 -20.03 -6.57 2.22
CA PRO A 263 -20.25 -7.92 2.74
C PRO A 263 -21.37 -8.67 2.01
N THR A 264 -22.34 -7.94 1.43
CA THR A 264 -23.42 -8.53 0.63
C THR A 264 -23.17 -8.41 -0.88
N SER A 265 -21.98 -7.97 -1.30
CA SER A 265 -21.62 -7.73 -2.71
C SER A 265 -22.61 -6.82 -3.46
N ALA A 266 -23.30 -5.93 -2.74
CA ALA A 266 -24.43 -5.18 -3.27
C ALA A 266 -24.07 -3.94 -4.09
N ILE A 267 -22.82 -3.47 -4.06
CA ILE A 267 -22.41 -2.29 -4.85
C ILE A 267 -21.97 -2.72 -6.25
N GLU A 268 -22.53 -2.07 -7.27
CA GLU A 268 -22.39 -2.42 -8.68
C GLU A 268 -22.07 -1.21 -9.56
N ILE A 269 -21.42 -1.44 -10.71
CA ILE A 269 -21.21 -0.40 -11.75
C ILE A 269 -22.14 -0.67 -12.93
N GLY A 270 -23.34 -0.08 -12.94
CA GLY A 270 -24.29 -0.19 -14.06
C GLY A 270 -24.55 -1.63 -14.54
N GLY A 271 -24.55 -2.61 -13.63
CA GLY A 271 -24.71 -4.04 -13.91
C GLY A 271 -23.47 -4.74 -14.49
N ARG A 272 -22.39 -4.02 -14.80
CA ARG A 272 -21.16 -4.55 -15.40
C ARG A 272 -20.33 -5.40 -14.45
N THR A 273 -20.63 -5.36 -13.16
CA THR A 273 -19.87 -6.08 -12.13
C THR A 273 -20.65 -7.23 -11.50
N LYS A 274 -21.85 -7.50 -12.05
CA LYS A 274 -22.79 -8.48 -11.51
C LYS A 274 -22.19 -9.87 -11.63
N GLY A 275 -22.13 -10.58 -10.50
CA GLY A 275 -21.59 -11.94 -10.44
C GLY A 275 -20.06 -12.03 -10.54
N LYS A 276 -19.33 -10.90 -10.67
CA LYS A 276 -17.87 -10.91 -10.62
C LYS A 276 -17.39 -11.17 -9.20
N ALA A 277 -16.37 -12.02 -9.06
CA ALA A 277 -15.76 -12.29 -7.77
C ALA A 277 -15.22 -11.00 -7.15
N ARG A 278 -15.35 -10.84 -5.83
CA ARG A 278 -14.69 -9.75 -5.09
C ARG A 278 -13.31 -10.22 -4.62
N TYR A 279 -12.45 -9.27 -4.30
CA TYR A 279 -11.08 -9.54 -3.89
C TYR A 279 -10.64 -8.51 -2.86
N HIS A 280 -10.07 -8.99 -1.77
CA HIS A 280 -9.24 -8.22 -0.86
C HIS A 280 -8.02 -9.07 -0.53
N HIS A 281 -6.92 -8.41 -0.20
CA HIS A 281 -5.70 -9.09 0.22
C HIS A 281 -5.99 -9.93 1.48
N PRO A 282 -5.50 -11.18 1.60
CA PRO A 282 -5.82 -12.06 2.72
C PRO A 282 -5.37 -11.50 4.08
N ASP A 283 -4.23 -10.82 4.12
CA ASP A 283 -3.66 -10.24 5.36
C ASP A 283 -4.21 -8.85 5.72
N VAL A 284 -5.26 -8.39 5.03
CA VAL A 284 -5.89 -7.09 5.30
C VAL A 284 -7.33 -7.30 5.74
N THR A 285 -7.74 -6.56 6.74
CA THR A 285 -9.07 -6.65 7.37
C THR A 285 -9.90 -5.41 7.08
N LEU A 286 -11.20 -5.49 7.36
CA LEU A 286 -12.08 -4.32 7.26
C LEU A 286 -11.64 -3.20 8.22
N ARG A 287 -11.09 -3.54 9.39
CA ARG A 287 -10.55 -2.57 10.35
C ARG A 287 -9.45 -1.72 9.73
N ASP A 288 -8.56 -2.34 8.96
CA ASP A 288 -7.48 -1.63 8.29
C ASP A 288 -8.01 -0.59 7.28
N MET A 289 -9.09 -0.93 6.59
CA MET A 289 -9.75 -0.03 5.63
C MET A 289 -10.47 1.13 6.33
N LEU A 290 -11.03 0.89 7.52
CA LEU A 290 -11.60 1.95 8.36
C LEU A 290 -10.51 2.92 8.84
N GLU A 291 -9.38 2.39 9.32
CA GLU A 291 -8.23 3.20 9.75
C GLU A 291 -7.67 4.05 8.59
N GLN A 292 -7.70 3.52 7.37
CA GLN A 292 -7.23 4.26 6.19
C GLN A 292 -8.02 5.56 5.92
N ARG A 293 -9.31 5.61 6.26
CA ARG A 293 -10.15 6.79 6.00
C ARG A 293 -9.60 8.05 6.69
N GLY A 294 -8.76 7.88 7.71
CA GLY A 294 -8.02 8.94 8.38
C GLY A 294 -8.83 9.67 9.45
N GLU A 295 -9.74 8.94 10.10
CA GLU A 295 -10.52 9.39 11.26
C GLU A 295 -9.93 8.85 12.56
#